data_AF-A0A947FXN7-F1
#
_entry.id   AF-A0A947FXN7-F1
#
_cell.length_a   1.000
_cell.length_b   1.000
_cell.length_c   1.000
_cell.angle_alpha   90.00
_cell.angle_beta   90.00
_cell.angle_gamma   90.00
#
_symmetry.space_group_name_H-M   'P 1'
#
loop_
_entity.id
_entity.type
_entity.pdbx_description
1 polymer ?
#
loop_
_entity_poly.entity_id
_entity_poly.type
_entity_poly.pdbx_seq_one_letter_code
_entity_poly.pdbx_strand_id
1 'polypeptide(L)'
;MMAAEGPFLAAVIARLPDPKYNLAAHGVAFAFAILIEAPVIMLMSASTALVEDAGSYRKLRNFANALNIGSTAMLLIALIPPVFDFVMRTLIGLPPEIADLTYGALWLFLPWPAAIGMRRFVQGVLIRSGRTRLVATGTMIRLTAMATTA
;
A
#
# COMPACT_ATOMS: atom_id res chain seq x y z
N MET A 1 -9.84 7.41 -8.51
CA MET A 1 -8.43 7.13 -8.87
C MET A 1 -7.58 7.28 -7.62
N MET A 2 -6.47 6.54 -7.47
CA MET A 2 -5.50 6.81 -6.37
C MET A 2 -5.00 8.26 -6.39
N ALA A 3 -5.01 8.91 -7.56
CA ALA A 3 -4.66 10.33 -7.74
C ALA A 3 -5.56 11.33 -6.98
N ALA A 4 -6.82 10.97 -6.67
CA ALA A 4 -7.72 11.86 -5.92
C ALA A 4 -7.69 11.61 -4.40
N GLU A 5 -7.25 10.42 -4.00
CA GLU A 5 -7.18 9.97 -2.61
C GLU A 5 -6.10 10.73 -1.83
N GLY A 6 -4.93 10.93 -2.44
CA GLY A 6 -3.82 11.71 -1.86
C GLY A 6 -4.21 13.17 -1.52
N PRO A 7 -4.71 13.96 -2.47
CA PRO A 7 -5.15 15.34 -2.22
C PRO A 7 -6.27 15.44 -1.18
N PHE A 8 -7.21 14.49 -1.17
CA PHE A 8 -8.28 14.46 -0.17
C PHE A 8 -7.74 14.21 1.24
N LEU A 9 -6.88 13.20 1.42
CA LEU A 9 -6.23 12.93 2.70
C LEU A 9 -5.36 14.10 3.15
N ALA A 10 -4.59 14.70 2.26
CA ALA A 10 -3.80 15.89 2.56
C ALA A 10 -4.68 17.05 3.02
N ALA A 11 -5.83 17.27 2.40
CA ALA A 11 -6.78 18.32 2.79
C ALA A 11 -7.38 18.09 4.18
N VAL A 12 -7.65 16.83 4.55
CA VAL A 12 -8.11 16.47 5.91
C VAL A 12 -6.99 16.68 6.92
N ILE A 13 -5.78 16.19 6.63
CA ILE A 13 -4.62 16.32 7.52
C ILE A 13 -4.26 17.79 7.75
N ALA A 14 -4.41 18.64 6.73
CA ALA A 14 -4.17 20.09 6.84
C ALA A 14 -5.12 20.80 7.80
N ARG A 15 -6.24 20.17 8.20
CA ARG A 15 -7.21 20.72 9.17
C ARG A 15 -7.00 20.20 10.60
N LEU A 16 -6.05 19.28 10.80
CA LEU A 16 -5.66 18.82 12.14
C LEU A 16 -4.72 19.82 12.82
N PRO A 17 -4.59 19.76 14.16
CA PRO A 17 -3.51 20.45 14.87
C PRO A 17 -2.14 20.08 14.29
N ASP A 18 -1.17 21.00 14.34
CA ASP A 18 0.20 20.77 13.87
C ASP A 18 0.31 20.22 12.43
N PRO A 19 -0.36 20.84 11.44
CA PRO A 19 -0.49 20.28 10.09
C PRO A 19 0.86 20.13 9.38
N LYS A 20 1.85 20.98 9.71
CA LYS A 20 3.21 20.89 9.16
C LYS A 20 3.86 19.53 9.48
N TYR A 21 3.79 19.10 10.73
CA TYR A 21 4.39 17.84 11.17
C TYR A 21 3.58 16.64 10.68
N ASN A 22 2.25 16.71 10.75
CA ASN A 22 1.37 15.65 10.30
C ASN A 22 1.45 15.40 8.78
N LEU A 23 1.50 16.46 7.97
CA LEU A 23 1.67 16.33 6.51
C LEU A 23 3.05 15.76 6.15
N ALA A 24 4.11 16.21 6.83
CA ALA A 24 5.45 15.70 6.60
C ALA A 24 5.55 14.21 6.96
N ALA A 25 5.06 13.81 8.13
CA ALA A 25 5.04 12.42 8.58
C ALA A 25 4.22 11.53 7.64
N HIS A 26 3.03 12.00 7.21
CA HIS A 26 2.22 11.28 6.22
C HIS A 26 2.97 11.08 4.90
N GLY A 27 3.62 12.12 4.38
CA GLY A 27 4.38 12.04 3.14
C GLY A 27 5.50 11.01 3.20
N VAL A 28 6.27 11.01 4.29
CA VAL A 28 7.36 10.05 4.51
C VAL A 28 6.80 8.63 4.67
N ALA A 29 5.81 8.43 5.54
CA ALA A 29 5.22 7.12 5.78
C ALA A 29 4.62 6.53 4.49
N PHE A 30 3.93 7.35 3.70
CA PHE A 30 3.33 6.93 2.43
C PHE A 30 4.40 6.55 1.41
N ALA A 31 5.45 7.36 1.25
CA ALA A 31 6.56 7.04 0.34
C ALA A 31 7.25 5.72 0.72
N PHE A 32 7.45 5.51 2.02
CA PHE A 32 8.02 4.26 2.53
C PHE A 32 7.10 3.06 2.29
N ALA A 33 5.80 3.22 2.52
CA ALA A 33 4.81 2.17 2.24
C ALA A 33 4.80 1.79 0.75
N ILE A 34 4.86 2.76 -0.16
CA ILE A 34 4.95 2.51 -1.61
C ILE A 34 6.25 1.78 -1.98
N LEU A 35 7.37 2.12 -1.34
CA LEU A 35 8.64 1.43 -1.56
C LEU A 35 8.53 -0.06 -1.21
N ILE A 36 7.92 -0.38 -0.07
CA ILE A 36 7.66 -1.78 0.35
C ILE A 36 6.69 -2.49 -0.61
N GLU A 37 5.71 -1.75 -1.15
CA GLU A 37 4.67 -2.26 -2.04
C GLU A 37 5.15 -2.47 -3.48
N ALA A 38 6.23 -1.83 -3.91
CA ALA A 38 6.75 -1.87 -5.28
C ALA A 38 6.74 -3.26 -5.95
N PRO A 39 7.24 -4.35 -5.33
CA PRO A 39 7.21 -5.67 -5.95
C PRO A 39 5.79 -6.25 -6.06
N VAL A 40 4.91 -5.89 -5.12
CA VAL A 40 3.53 -6.37 -5.01
C VAL A 40 2.63 -5.76 -6.10
N ILE A 41 2.91 -4.51 -6.51
CA ILE A 41 2.14 -3.82 -7.57
C ILE A 41 2.17 -4.61 -8.89
N MET A 42 3.29 -5.25 -9.20
CA MET A 42 3.50 -6.01 -10.43
C MET A 42 2.71 -7.32 -10.49
N LEU A 43 2.10 -7.77 -9.38
CA LEU A 43 1.24 -8.95 -9.37
C LEU A 43 0.08 -8.85 -10.35
N MET A 44 -0.43 -7.64 -10.64
CA MET A 44 -1.48 -7.44 -11.63
C MET A 44 -1.01 -7.82 -13.04
N SER A 45 0.16 -7.33 -13.45
CA SER A 45 0.76 -7.65 -14.75
C SER A 45 1.13 -9.14 -14.82
N ALA A 46 1.76 -9.68 -13.77
CA ALA A 46 2.12 -11.09 -13.69
C ALA A 46 0.89 -11.99 -13.80
N SER A 47 -0.20 -11.67 -13.09
CA SER A 47 -1.44 -12.46 -13.12
C SER A 47 -2.15 -12.36 -14.45
N THR A 48 -2.05 -11.22 -15.13
CA THR A 48 -2.62 -11.05 -16.46
C THR A 48 -1.87 -11.90 -17.50
N ALA A 49 -0.54 -11.95 -17.40
CA ALA A 49 0.31 -12.65 -18.35
C ALA A 49 0.37 -14.17 -18.13
N LEU A 50 0.45 -14.62 -16.87
CA LEU A 50 0.87 -15.99 -16.53
C LEU A 50 -0.27 -16.93 -16.11
N VAL A 51 -1.47 -16.44 -15.81
CA VAL A 51 -2.59 -17.28 -15.36
C VAL A 51 -3.40 -17.77 -16.55
N GLU A 52 -3.09 -18.96 -17.04
CA GLU A 52 -3.74 -19.55 -18.22
C GLU A 52 -4.74 -20.65 -17.85
N ASP A 53 -4.48 -21.33 -16.73
CA ASP A 53 -5.17 -22.54 -16.29
C ASP A 53 -5.17 -22.63 -14.75
N ALA A 54 -5.83 -23.65 -14.20
CA ALA A 54 -5.96 -23.83 -12.75
C ALA A 54 -4.62 -24.11 -12.05
N GLY A 55 -3.67 -24.76 -12.72
CA GLY A 55 -2.33 -25.05 -12.22
C GLY A 55 -1.48 -23.78 -12.15
N SER A 56 -1.41 -23.00 -13.24
CA SER A 56 -0.72 -21.70 -13.25
C SER A 56 -1.33 -20.70 -12.25
N TYR A 57 -2.66 -20.69 -12.11
CA TYR A 57 -3.35 -19.93 -11.05
C TYR A 57 -2.85 -20.30 -9.65
N ARG A 58 -2.82 -21.59 -9.29
CA ARG A 58 -2.42 -22.03 -7.95
C ARG A 58 -0.96 -21.67 -7.65
N LYS A 59 -0.06 -21.86 -8.64
CA LYS A 59 1.35 -21.49 -8.52
C LYS A 59 1.51 -19.98 -8.29
N LEU A 60 0.85 -19.16 -9.10
CA LEU A 60 0.95 -17.71 -8.96
C LEU A 60 0.26 -17.19 -7.70
N ARG A 61 -0.84 -17.82 -7.26
CA ARG A 61 -1.48 -17.51 -5.97
C ARG A 61 -0.54 -17.75 -4.80
N ASN A 62 0.17 -18.88 -4.79
CA ASN A 62 1.13 -19.19 -3.74
C ASN A 62 2.31 -18.21 -3.76
N PHE A 63 2.80 -17.85 -4.96
CA PHE A 63 3.80 -16.80 -5.12
C PHE A 63 3.30 -15.44 -4.62
N ALA A 64 2.09 -15.03 -4.98
CA ALA A 64 1.47 -13.79 -4.53
C ALA A 64 1.34 -13.74 -3.00
N ASN A 65 0.92 -14.84 -2.38
CA ASN A 65 0.85 -14.95 -0.92
C ASN A 65 2.23 -14.84 -0.27
N ALA A 66 3.24 -15.55 -0.81
CA ALA A 66 4.61 -15.45 -0.33
C ALA A 66 5.16 -14.01 -0.46
N LEU A 67 4.87 -13.33 -1.56
CA LEU A 67 5.27 -11.95 -1.78
C LEU A 67 4.59 -10.99 -0.80
N ASN A 68 3.28 -11.17 -0.57
CA ASN A 68 2.52 -10.36 0.40
C ASN A 68 3.06 -10.55 1.83
N ILE A 69 3.32 -11.79 2.23
CA ILE A 69 3.92 -12.10 3.54
C ILE A 69 5.31 -11.49 3.61
N GLY A 70 6.13 -11.63 2.57
CA GLY A 70 7.47 -11.06 2.49
C GLY A 70 7.49 -9.54 2.62
N SER A 71 6.66 -8.83 1.85
CA SER A 71 6.54 -7.36 1.93
C SER A 71 6.01 -6.90 3.30
N THR A 72 5.04 -7.61 3.88
CA THR A 72 4.52 -7.29 5.22
C THR A 72 5.59 -7.53 6.29
N ALA A 73 6.33 -8.63 6.21
CA ALA A 73 7.44 -8.93 7.10
C ALA A 73 8.57 -7.90 6.94
N MET A 74 8.85 -7.42 5.73
CA MET A 74 9.84 -6.38 5.48
C MET A 74 9.45 -5.06 6.16
N LEU A 75 8.17 -4.68 6.10
CA LEU A 75 7.65 -3.51 6.83
C LEU A 75 7.74 -3.73 8.36
N LEU A 76 7.41 -4.94 8.84
CA LEU A 76 7.52 -5.26 10.26
C LEU A 76 8.98 -5.18 10.76
N ILE A 77 9.94 -5.65 9.96
CA ILE A 77 11.38 -5.52 10.26
C ILE A 77 11.77 -4.04 10.30
N ALA A 78 11.27 -3.22 9.36
CA ALA A 78 11.53 -1.79 9.36
C ALA A 78 10.95 -1.06 10.59
N LEU A 79 9.93 -1.62 11.24
CA LEU A 79 9.32 -1.11 12.47
C LEU A 79 10.04 -1.56 13.75
N ILE A 80 11.06 -2.42 13.66
CA ILE A 80 11.90 -2.77 14.80
C ILE A 80 12.66 -1.51 15.23
N PRO A 81 12.59 -1.04 16.49
CA PRO A 81 13.11 0.26 16.91
C PRO A 81 14.55 0.59 16.44
N PRO A 82 15.57 -0.28 16.63
CA PRO A 82 16.91 0.01 16.12
C PRO A 82 16.99 0.13 14.59
N VAL A 83 16.17 -0.61 13.84
CA VAL A 83 16.11 -0.52 12.38
C VAL A 83 15.43 0.78 11.96
N PHE A 84 14.29 1.08 12.60
CA PHE A 84 13.54 2.30 12.34
C PHE A 84 14.38 3.54 12.62
N ASP A 85 15.04 3.62 13.78
CA ASP A 85 15.85 4.76 14.18
C ASP A 85 17.04 4.95 13.24
N PHE A 86 17.71 3.86 12.85
CA PHE A 86 18.79 3.90 11.88
C PHE A 86 18.31 4.43 10.52
N VAL A 87 17.19 3.93 10.00
CA VAL A 87 16.70 4.33 8.67
C VAL A 87 16.12 5.74 8.70
N MET A 88 15.25 6.06 9.66
CA MET A 88 14.47 7.29 9.66
C MET A 88 15.20 8.46 10.30
N ARG A 89 15.88 8.25 11.43
CA ARG A 89 16.58 9.32 12.14
C ARG A 89 18.02 9.48 11.66
N THR A 90 18.75 8.39 11.37
CA THR A 90 20.16 8.48 10.96
C THR A 90 20.33 8.63 9.45
N LEU A 91 19.74 7.73 8.65
CA LEU A 91 19.95 7.72 7.20
C LEU A 91 19.14 8.81 6.49
N ILE A 92 17.85 8.94 6.82
CA ILE A 92 16.98 9.98 6.25
C ILE A 92 17.15 11.32 6.97
N GLY A 93 17.49 11.31 8.27
CA GLY A 93 17.69 12.55 9.03
C GLY A 93 16.40 13.23 9.49
N LEU A 94 15.33 12.46 9.74
CA LEU A 94 14.05 13.04 10.18
C LEU A 94 14.17 13.68 11.57
N PRO A 95 13.60 14.90 11.76
CA PRO A 95 13.38 15.47 13.08
C PRO A 95 12.59 14.49 13.97
N PRO A 96 12.88 14.42 15.29
CA PRO A 96 12.23 13.49 16.21
C PRO A 96 10.71 13.54 16.15
N GLU A 97 10.13 14.73 16.05
CA GLU A 97 8.68 14.95 16.03
C GLU A 97 8.02 14.31 14.79
N ILE A 98 8.73 14.32 13.65
CA ILE A 98 8.26 13.70 12.40
C ILE A 98 8.49 12.19 12.43
N ALA A 99 9.63 11.75 12.97
CA ALA A 99 9.97 10.34 13.08
C ALA A 99 8.95 9.59 13.95
N ASP A 100 8.56 10.14 15.10
CA ASP A 100 7.60 9.49 16.01
C ASP A 100 6.19 9.38 15.38
N LEU A 101 5.73 10.42 14.69
CA LEU A 101 4.48 10.39 13.93
C LEU A 101 4.55 9.39 12.77
N THR A 102 5.68 9.34 12.07
CA THR A 102 5.91 8.39 10.96
C THR A 102 5.90 6.95 11.47
N TYR A 103 6.47 6.69 12.64
CA TYR A 103 6.47 5.38 13.28
C TYR A 103 5.03 4.89 13.51
N GLY A 104 4.19 5.72 14.12
CA GLY A 104 2.78 5.43 14.34
C GLY A 104 2.01 5.21 13.04
N ALA A 105 2.25 6.03 12.02
CA ALA A 105 1.62 5.89 10.71
C ALA A 105 1.99 4.57 10.00
N LEU A 106 3.26 4.14 10.07
CA LEU A 106 3.71 2.89 9.45
C LEU A 106 3.09 1.65 10.13
N TRP A 107 2.79 1.69 11.42
CA TRP A 107 2.00 0.65 12.08
C TRP A 107 0.60 0.53 11.50
N LEU A 108 -0.06 1.66 11.18
CA LEU A 108 -1.36 1.64 10.49
C LEU A 108 -1.26 1.13 9.05
N PHE A 109 -0.11 1.29 8.41
CA PHE A 109 0.16 0.71 7.08
C PHE A 109 0.58 -0.76 7.11
N LEU A 110 0.71 -1.41 8.27
CA LEU A 110 1.08 -2.81 8.34
C LEU A 110 0.21 -3.75 7.47
N PRO A 111 -1.14 -3.66 7.47
CA PRO A 111 -1.97 -4.50 6.60
C PRO A 111 -1.93 -4.10 5.11
N TRP A 112 -1.37 -2.93 4.79
CA TRP A 112 -1.45 -2.32 3.46
C TRP A 112 -0.80 -3.18 2.36
N PRO A 113 0.46 -3.66 2.47
CA PRO A 113 1.09 -4.41 1.38
C PRO A 113 0.31 -5.68 1.02
N ALA A 114 -0.13 -6.44 2.02
CA ALA A 114 -0.91 -7.66 1.81
C ALA A 114 -2.27 -7.36 1.16
N ALA A 115 -2.97 -6.32 1.61
CA ALA A 115 -4.26 -5.92 1.07
C ALA A 115 -4.13 -5.49 -0.41
N ILE A 116 -3.12 -4.68 -0.75
CA ILE A 116 -2.93 -4.26 -2.13
C ILE A 116 -2.51 -5.43 -3.01
N GLY A 117 -1.63 -6.32 -2.54
CA GLY A 117 -1.19 -7.44 -3.35
C GLY A 117 -2.28 -8.43 -3.69
N MET A 118 -3.13 -8.75 -2.72
CA MET A 118 -4.33 -9.56 -2.98
C MET A 118 -5.23 -8.87 -4.01
N ARG A 119 -5.46 -7.56 -3.87
CA ARG A 119 -6.25 -6.77 -4.83
C ARG A 119 -5.65 -6.82 -6.23
N ARG A 120 -4.34 -6.59 -6.36
CA ARG A 120 -3.61 -6.58 -7.65
C ARG A 120 -3.64 -7.95 -8.32
N PHE A 121 -3.44 -9.02 -7.54
CA PHE A 121 -3.55 -10.40 -8.01
C PHE A 121 -4.94 -10.69 -8.59
N VAL A 122 -6.00 -10.43 -7.81
CA VAL A 122 -7.39 -10.67 -8.26
C VAL A 122 -7.74 -9.82 -9.48
N GLN A 123 -7.33 -8.55 -9.50
CA GLN A 123 -7.52 -7.68 -10.66
C GLN A 123 -6.88 -8.26 -11.93
N GLY A 124 -5.63 -8.74 -11.84
CA GLY A 124 -4.96 -9.34 -13.00
C GLY A 124 -5.65 -10.60 -13.51
N VAL A 125 -6.14 -11.46 -12.62
CA VAL A 125 -6.93 -12.65 -12.99
C VAL A 125 -8.25 -12.27 -13.68
N LEU A 126 -8.94 -11.24 -13.18
CA LEU A 126 -10.16 -10.73 -13.80
C LEU A 126 -9.90 -10.13 -15.19
N ILE A 127 -8.78 -9.44 -15.37
CA ILE A 127 -8.38 -8.90 -16.67
C ILE A 127 -8.11 -10.03 -17.65
N ARG A 128 -7.32 -11.04 -17.26
CA ARG A 128 -7.01 -12.21 -18.11
C ARG A 128 -8.25 -13.00 -18.53
N SER A 129 -9.23 -13.11 -17.65
CA SER A 129 -10.51 -13.78 -17.94
C SER A 129 -11.52 -12.92 -18.73
N GLY A 130 -11.12 -11.74 -19.21
CA GLY A 130 -12.00 -10.83 -19.98
C GLY A 130 -13.06 -10.12 -19.13
N ARG A 131 -13.00 -10.23 -17.80
CA ARG A 131 -13.98 -9.67 -16.85
C ARG A 131 -13.57 -8.30 -16.31
N THR A 132 -13.00 -7.46 -17.17
CA THR A 132 -12.50 -6.11 -16.80
C THR A 132 -13.59 -5.20 -16.23
N ARG A 133 -14.86 -5.40 -16.62
CA ARG A 133 -16.01 -4.67 -16.04
C ARG A 133 -16.11 -4.82 -14.53
N LEU A 134 -15.78 -5.97 -13.96
CA LEU A 134 -15.80 -6.18 -12.51
C LEU A 134 -14.74 -5.34 -11.79
N VAL A 135 -13.60 -5.10 -12.43
CA VAL A 135 -12.55 -4.20 -11.91
C VAL A 135 -13.04 -2.74 -11.91
N ALA A 136 -13.75 -2.33 -12.96
CA ALA A 136 -14.35 -1.01 -13.03
C ALA A 136 -15.45 -0.81 -11.97
N THR A 137 -16.35 -1.79 -11.81
CA THR A 137 -17.40 -1.77 -10.77
C THR A 137 -16.80 -1.68 -9.37
N GLY A 138 -15.77 -2.47 -9.05
CA GLY A 138 -15.09 -2.36 -7.76
C GLY A 138 -14.45 -1.00 -7.52
N THR A 139 -13.93 -0.37 -8.59
CA THR A 139 -13.39 1.01 -8.50
C THR A 139 -14.48 2.02 -8.21
N MET A 140 -15.65 1.90 -8.85
CA MET A 140 -16.80 2.76 -8.60
C MET A 140 -17.31 2.62 -7.17
N ILE A 141 -17.52 1.39 -6.69
CA ILE A 141 -17.95 1.14 -5.30
C ILE A 141 -16.99 1.79 -4.31
N ARG A 142 -15.68 1.60 -4.49
CA ARG A 142 -14.66 2.22 -3.64
C ARG A 142 -14.78 3.75 -3.63
N LEU A 143 -14.96 4.37 -4.80
CA LEU A 143 -15.10 5.83 -4.90
C LEU A 143 -16.36 6.34 -4.21
N THR A 144 -17.50 5.67 -4.42
CA THR A 144 -18.76 6.04 -3.77
C THR A 144 -18.64 5.90 -2.25
N ALA A 145 -18.07 4.79 -1.76
CA ALA A 145 -17.85 4.59 -0.34
C ALA A 145 -16.99 5.70 0.26
N MET A 146 -15.83 6.01 -0.35
CA MET A 146 -14.96 7.10 0.08
C MET A 146 -15.70 8.44 0.13
N ALA A 147 -16.48 8.77 -0.89
CA ALA A 147 -17.24 10.02 -0.95
C ALA A 147 -18.34 10.10 0.12
N THR A 148 -18.93 8.97 0.54
CA THR A 148 -19.95 8.94 1.59
C THR A 148 -19.40 8.96 3.01
N THR A 149 -18.16 8.52 3.22
CA THR A 149 -17.48 8.55 4.53
C THR A 149 -16.65 9.81 4.77
N ALA A 150 -16.42 10.59 3.72
CA ALA A 150 -15.74 11.89 3.72
C ALA A 150 -16.63 12.99 4.31
#